data_AF-A0A399DVH2-F1
#
_entry.id   AF-A0A399DVH2-F1
#
_cell.length_a   1.000
_cell.length_b   1.000
_cell.length_c   1.000
_cell.angle_alpha   90.00
_cell.angle_beta   90.00
_cell.angle_gamma   90.00
#
_symmetry.space_group_name_H-M   'P 1'
#
loop_
_entity.id
_entity.type
_entity.pdbx_description
1 polymer ?
#
loop_
_entity_poly.entity_id
_entity_poly.type
_entity_poly.pdbx_seq_one_letter_code
_entity_poly.pdbx_strand_id
1 'polypeptide(L)'
;MYILEFTLPARPPARIRLAQVGLTYEVPGKGYRGEVPPVDVVVEFTTNDSLAARIDPQVMQWVQQRNIEMLVKQATVEARTDPAKAAKTLELARNMTVKLGNSAMTQALDRAMGELKGSKTLSLGTQKTLKIGAKTQTLKAEPGGELPSDEEIRKITGA
;
A
#
# COMPACT_ATOMS: atom_id res chain seq x y z
N MET A 1 -5.93 -9.55 -1.68
CA MET A 1 -5.85 -9.00 -0.32
C MET A 1 -6.72 -7.77 -0.24
N TYR A 2 -7.45 -7.59 0.85
CA TYR A 2 -8.33 -6.45 1.09
C TYR A 2 -7.73 -5.64 2.24
N ILE A 3 -7.60 -4.33 2.06
CA ILE A 3 -7.23 -3.38 3.11
C ILE A 3 -8.48 -2.55 3.37
N LEU A 4 -8.88 -2.47 4.63
CA LEU A 4 -10.00 -1.66 5.11
C LEU A 4 -9.41 -0.46 5.85
N GLU A 5 -9.74 0.74 5.39
CA GLU A 5 -9.29 1.99 6.00
C GLU A 5 -10.47 2.67 6.70
N PHE A 6 -10.27 3.06 7.95
CA PHE A 6 -11.29 3.72 8.76
C PHE A 6 -10.72 5.01 9.34
N THR A 7 -11.41 6.13 9.10
CA THR A 7 -11.09 7.42 9.73
C THR A 7 -12.00 7.62 10.93
N LEU A 8 -11.41 7.73 12.13
CA LEU A 8 -12.14 7.88 13.38
C LEU A 8 -11.94 9.27 13.97
N PRO A 9 -13.00 9.93 14.49
CA PRO A 9 -12.84 11.17 15.24
C PRO A 9 -12.18 10.88 16.60
N ALA A 10 -11.49 11.87 17.15
CA ALA A 10 -10.95 11.78 18.51
C ALA A 10 -12.08 11.53 19.52
N ARG A 11 -11.87 10.56 20.42
CA ARG A 11 -12.82 10.19 21.48
C ARG A 11 -12.10 10.02 22.81
N PRO A 12 -12.79 10.20 23.95
CA PRO A 12 -12.27 9.81 25.25
C PRO A 12 -11.87 8.33 25.29
N PRO A 13 -11.00 7.92 26.23
CA PRO A 13 -10.59 6.52 26.36
C PRO A 13 -11.77 5.56 26.47
N ALA A 14 -11.86 4.63 25.52
CA ALA A 14 -12.97 3.70 25.41
C ALA A 14 -12.60 2.55 24.46
N ARG A 15 -13.13 1.35 24.72
CA ARG A 15 -13.04 0.20 23.81
C ARG A 15 -14.36 0.05 23.07
N ILE A 16 -14.33 0.20 21.74
CA ILE A 16 -15.54 0.16 20.91
C ILE A 16 -15.39 -0.83 19.75
N ARG A 17 -16.45 -1.59 19.46
CA ARG A 17 -16.54 -2.38 18.22
C ARG A 17 -16.96 -1.45 17.09
N LEU A 18 -16.10 -1.32 16.08
CA LEU A 18 -16.37 -0.49 14.91
C LEU A 18 -17.18 -1.21 13.84
N ALA A 19 -16.86 -2.48 13.61
CA ALA A 19 -17.47 -3.29 12.57
C ALA A 19 -17.36 -4.77 12.92
N GLN A 20 -18.12 -5.58 12.18
CA GLN A 20 -17.96 -7.02 12.14
C GLN A 20 -17.85 -7.44 10.67
N VAL A 21 -16.81 -8.16 10.33
CA VAL A 21 -16.50 -8.57 8.95
C VAL A 21 -16.80 -10.05 8.80
N GLY A 22 -17.83 -10.37 8.02
CA GLY A 22 -18.15 -11.73 7.59
C GLY A 22 -17.74 -11.95 6.13
N LEU A 23 -17.20 -13.13 5.82
CA LEU A 23 -16.88 -13.52 4.44
C LEU A 23 -17.72 -14.73 4.06
N THR A 24 -18.63 -14.54 3.10
CA THR A 24 -19.36 -15.66 2.48
C THR A 24 -18.77 -15.95 1.12
N TYR A 25 -18.67 -17.23 0.78
CA TYR A 25 -18.19 -17.67 -0.53
C TYR A 25 -19.06 -18.79 -1.07
N GLU A 26 -19.18 -18.86 -2.38
CA GLU A 26 -19.87 -19.93 -3.08
C GLU A 26 -18.86 -20.72 -3.92
N VAL A 27 -18.97 -22.05 -3.89
CA VAL A 27 -18.13 -22.95 -4.71
C VAL A 27 -18.94 -23.36 -5.96
N PRO A 28 -18.61 -22.81 -7.14
CA PRO A 28 -19.32 -23.14 -8.36
C PRO A 28 -19.22 -24.64 -8.67
N GLY A 29 -20.33 -25.25 -9.09
CA GLY A 29 -20.39 -26.67 -9.44
C GLY A 29 -20.54 -27.65 -8.26
N LYS A 30 -20.47 -27.19 -7.01
CA LYS A 30 -20.79 -28.00 -5.82
C LYS A 30 -22.05 -27.55 -5.08
N GLY A 31 -22.68 -26.44 -5.50
CA GLY A 31 -23.88 -25.89 -4.84
C GLY A 31 -23.66 -25.53 -3.37
N TYR A 32 -22.40 -25.36 -2.96
CA TYR A 32 -22.01 -25.16 -1.58
C TYR A 32 -21.72 -23.68 -1.33
N ARG A 33 -22.42 -23.12 -0.35
CA ARG A 33 -22.16 -21.78 0.19
C ARG A 33 -21.54 -21.94 1.57
N GLY A 34 -20.29 -21.50 1.69
CA GLY A 34 -19.56 -21.45 2.95
C GLY A 34 -19.57 -20.05 3.55
N GLU A 35 -19.46 -19.98 4.86
CA GLU A 35 -19.29 -18.73 5.61
C GLU A 35 -18.08 -18.87 6.52
N VAL A 36 -17.20 -17.87 6.50
CA VAL A 36 -16.13 -17.73 7.48
C VAL A 36 -16.72 -17.04 8.71
N PRO A 37 -16.45 -17.55 9.93
CA PRO A 37 -16.92 -16.92 11.16
C PRO A 37 -16.62 -15.42 11.16
N PRO A 38 -17.61 -14.56 11.49
CA PRO A 38 -17.42 -13.13 11.47
C PRO A 38 -16.34 -12.69 12.46
N VAL A 39 -15.51 -11.73 12.05
CA VAL A 39 -14.44 -11.18 12.88
C VAL A 39 -14.82 -9.77 13.31
N ASP A 40 -14.75 -9.50 14.62
CA ASP A 40 -14.99 -8.17 15.16
C ASP A 40 -13.77 -7.27 14.96
N VAL A 41 -14.02 -6.08 14.44
CA VAL A 41 -13.04 -4.99 14.37
C VAL A 41 -13.28 -4.08 15.57
N VAL A 42 -12.35 -4.09 16.53
CA VAL A 42 -12.43 -3.32 17.78
C VAL A 42 -11.31 -2.31 17.82
N VAL A 43 -11.63 -1.07 18.22
CA VAL A 43 -10.66 -0.02 18.48
C VAL A 43 -10.70 0.36 19.95
N GLU A 44 -9.50 0.51 20.51
CA GLU A 44 -9.29 1.00 21.87
C GLU A 44 -8.70 2.40 21.80
N PHE A 45 -9.49 3.38 22.24
CA PHE A 45 -9.01 4.74 22.49
C PHE A 45 -8.34 4.75 23.86
N THR A 46 -7.11 5.25 23.93
CA THR A 46 -6.32 5.31 25.15
C THR A 46 -5.58 6.64 25.21
N THR A 47 -5.36 7.15 26.42
CA THR A 47 -4.49 8.33 26.68
C THR A 47 -3.04 7.93 26.90
N ASN A 48 -2.72 6.64 26.83
CA ASN A 48 -1.36 6.15 26.95
C ASN A 48 -0.69 6.11 25.58
N ASP A 49 0.17 7.09 25.31
CA ASP A 49 0.90 7.24 24.05
C ASP A 49 1.72 5.99 23.68
N SER A 50 2.21 5.23 24.67
CA SER A 50 2.98 4.01 24.43
C SER A 50 2.14 2.84 23.89
N LEU A 51 0.82 2.88 24.07
CA LEU A 51 -0.12 1.91 23.48
C LEU A 51 -0.61 2.39 22.10
N ALA A 52 -0.82 3.70 21.93
CA ALA A 52 -1.22 4.30 20.66
C ALA A 52 -0.10 4.21 19.60
N ALA A 53 1.17 4.26 20.02
CA ALA A 53 2.33 4.15 19.13
C ALA A 53 2.65 2.70 18.70
N ARG A 54 1.88 1.69 19.15
CA ARG A 54 2.07 0.30 18.73
C ARG A 54 1.55 0.09 17.32
N ILE A 55 2.45 0.31 16.38
CA ILE A 55 2.23 0.05 14.97
C ILE A 55 2.49 -1.43 14.68
N ASP A 56 1.54 -2.12 14.06
CA ASP A 56 1.74 -3.50 13.60
C ASP A 56 2.62 -3.49 12.34
N PRO A 57 3.85 -4.07 12.38
CA PRO A 57 4.77 -4.05 11.25
C PRO A 57 4.22 -4.76 10.01
N GLN A 58 3.36 -5.78 10.18
CA GLN A 58 2.75 -6.48 9.06
C GLN A 58 1.72 -5.57 8.37
N VAL A 59 0.85 -4.89 9.13
CA VAL A 59 -0.12 -3.96 8.56
C VAL A 59 0.59 -2.81 7.84
N MET A 60 1.66 -2.26 8.42
CA MET A 60 2.43 -1.21 7.77
C MET A 60 3.05 -1.65 6.46
N GLN A 61 3.56 -2.87 6.40
CA GLN A 61 4.10 -3.42 5.16
C GLN A 61 3.03 -3.39 4.04
N TRP A 62 1.79 -3.76 4.37
CA TRP A 62 0.68 -3.77 3.44
C TRP A 62 0.23 -2.37 3.02
N VAL A 63 0.20 -1.43 3.96
CA VAL A 63 -0.09 -0.02 3.69
C VAL A 63 0.97 0.59 2.76
N GLN A 64 2.26 0.32 3.02
CA GLN A 64 3.34 0.82 2.17
C GLN A 64 3.29 0.22 0.76
N GLN A 65 2.95 -1.06 0.62
CA GLN A 65 2.74 -1.68 -0.69
C GLN A 65 1.59 -1.02 -1.46
N ARG A 66 0.49 -0.67 -0.76
CA ARG A 66 -0.64 0.05 -1.35
C ARG A 66 -0.26 1.46 -1.79
N ASN A 67 0.53 2.16 -0.98
CA ASN A 67 1.06 3.49 -1.32
C ASN A 67 1.93 3.44 -2.58
N ILE A 68 2.78 2.43 -2.73
CA ILE A 68 3.57 2.22 -3.96
C ILE A 68 2.66 2.02 -5.18
N GLU A 69 1.59 1.24 -5.07
CA GLU A 69 0.63 1.06 -6.16
C GLU A 69 -0.02 2.41 -6.57
N MET A 70 -0.37 3.24 -5.60
CA MET A 70 -0.93 4.58 -5.85
C MET A 70 0.08 5.48 -6.55
N LEU A 71 1.33 5.53 -6.08
CA LEU A 71 2.40 6.32 -6.70
C LEU A 71 2.69 5.88 -8.13
N VAL A 72 2.73 4.57 -8.39
CA VAL A 72 2.91 4.02 -9.74
C VAL A 72 1.75 4.42 -10.66
N LYS A 73 0.52 4.35 -10.17
CA LYS A 73 -0.66 4.76 -10.94
C LYS A 73 -0.61 6.26 -11.24
N GLN A 74 -0.27 7.07 -10.25
CA GLN A 74 -0.12 8.52 -10.38
C GLN A 74 0.96 8.86 -11.41
N ALA A 75 2.14 8.27 -11.31
CA ALA A 75 3.24 8.46 -12.26
C ALA A 75 2.85 8.06 -13.69
N THR A 76 2.05 7.01 -13.86
CA THR A 76 1.57 6.57 -15.19
C THR A 76 0.64 7.60 -15.82
N VAL A 77 -0.18 8.28 -15.01
CA VAL A 77 -1.04 9.38 -15.47
C VAL A 77 -0.20 10.62 -15.78
N GLU A 78 0.71 10.99 -14.88
CA GLU A 78 1.61 12.13 -15.03
C GLU A 78 2.52 11.99 -16.25
N ALA A 79 2.99 10.78 -16.58
CA ALA A 79 3.89 10.55 -17.72
C ALA A 79 3.26 10.94 -19.07
N ARG A 80 1.93 11.12 -19.14
CA ARG A 80 1.22 11.56 -20.34
C ARG A 80 1.25 13.08 -20.53
N THR A 81 1.40 13.85 -19.45
CA THR A 81 1.29 15.31 -19.45
C THR A 81 2.57 15.99 -19.00
N ASP A 82 3.22 15.46 -17.97
CA ASP A 82 4.47 15.95 -17.39
C ASP A 82 5.42 14.77 -17.04
N PRO A 83 6.30 14.38 -17.99
CA PRO A 83 7.29 13.34 -17.77
C PRO A 83 8.30 13.65 -16.65
N ALA A 84 8.58 14.93 -16.37
CA ALA A 84 9.51 15.30 -15.30
C ALA A 84 8.88 15.08 -13.92
N LYS A 85 7.59 15.40 -13.78
CA LYS A 85 6.82 15.10 -12.56
C LYS A 85 6.67 13.59 -12.35
N ALA A 86 6.34 12.85 -13.40
CA ALA A 86 6.26 11.39 -13.35
C ALA A 86 7.58 10.74 -12.90
N ALA A 87 8.72 11.28 -13.33
CA ALA A 87 10.03 10.77 -12.92
C ALA A 87 10.25 10.91 -11.41
N LYS A 88 9.87 12.05 -10.81
CA LYS A 88 9.93 12.26 -9.35
C LYS A 88 9.02 11.31 -8.61
N THR A 89 7.81 11.10 -9.11
CA THR A 89 6.83 10.17 -8.51
C THR A 89 7.31 8.71 -8.58
N LEU A 90 7.94 8.30 -9.68
CA LEU A 90 8.57 6.96 -9.80
C LEU A 90 9.78 6.80 -8.88
N GLU A 91 10.61 7.83 -8.73
CA GLU A 91 11.79 7.81 -7.86
C GLU A 91 11.39 7.65 -6.38
N LEU A 92 10.33 8.33 -5.97
CA LEU A 92 9.74 8.17 -4.65
C LEU A 92 9.23 6.74 -4.42
N ALA A 93 8.47 6.19 -5.38
CA ALA A 93 8.01 4.79 -5.31
C ALA A 93 9.18 3.82 -5.23
N ARG A 94 10.27 4.09 -5.95
CA ARG A 94 11.49 3.28 -5.95
C ARG A 94 12.14 3.28 -4.56
N ASN A 95 12.32 4.45 -3.96
CA ASN A 95 12.92 4.57 -2.63
C ASN A 95 12.12 3.80 -1.58
N MET A 96 10.78 3.80 -1.66
CA MET A 96 9.93 2.99 -0.80
C MET A 96 10.13 1.48 -1.04
N THR A 97 10.24 1.03 -2.29
CA THR A 97 10.48 -0.39 -2.58
C THR A 97 11.83 -0.89 -2.08
N VAL A 98 12.87 -0.04 -2.11
CA VAL A 98 14.19 -0.36 -1.55
C VAL A 98 14.10 -0.54 -0.03
N LYS A 99 13.43 0.39 0.67
CA LYS A 99 13.21 0.28 2.13
C LYS A 99 12.44 -0.99 2.51
N LEU A 100 11.50 -1.41 1.67
CA LEU A 100 10.72 -2.64 1.87
C LEU A 100 11.45 -3.94 1.46
N GLY A 101 12.65 -3.85 0.88
CA GLY A 101 13.36 -5.01 0.34
C GLY A 101 12.69 -5.65 -0.89
N ASN A 102 11.79 -4.94 -1.57
CA ASN A 102 11.10 -5.43 -2.77
C ASN A 102 11.94 -5.22 -4.03
N SER A 103 13.02 -6.01 -4.15
CA SER A 103 14.04 -5.90 -5.21
C SER A 103 13.46 -6.02 -6.62
N ALA A 104 12.47 -6.89 -6.82
CA ALA A 104 11.81 -7.06 -8.11
C ALA A 104 11.02 -5.82 -8.52
N MET A 105 10.29 -5.20 -7.59
CA MET A 105 9.58 -3.95 -7.87
C MET A 105 10.55 -2.77 -8.06
N THR A 106 11.64 -2.72 -7.30
CA THR A 106 12.72 -1.75 -7.52
C THR A 106 13.27 -1.83 -8.94
N GLN A 107 13.59 -3.04 -9.43
CA GLN A 107 14.08 -3.24 -10.81
C GLN A 107 13.03 -2.91 -11.87
N ALA A 108 11.74 -3.11 -11.60
CA ALA A 108 10.67 -2.71 -12.50
C ALA A 108 10.55 -1.18 -12.60
N LEU A 109 10.69 -0.48 -11.47
CA LEU A 109 10.70 0.98 -11.39
C LEU A 109 11.95 1.58 -12.06
N ASP A 110 13.12 0.97 -11.89
CA ASP A 110 14.35 1.36 -12.58
C ASP A 110 14.21 1.35 -14.10
N ARG A 111 13.61 0.28 -14.64
CA ARG A 111 13.32 0.18 -16.08
C ARG A 111 12.32 1.25 -16.54
N ALA A 112 11.27 1.48 -15.76
CA ALA A 112 10.27 2.50 -16.06
C ALA A 112 10.85 3.92 -16.07
N MET A 113 11.75 4.23 -15.14
CA MET A 113 12.47 5.51 -15.12
C MET A 113 13.42 5.65 -16.31
N GLY A 114 14.08 4.56 -16.73
CA GLY A 114 14.91 4.52 -17.93
C GLY A 114 14.12 4.81 -19.22
N GLU A 115 12.96 4.17 -19.38
CA GLU A 115 12.04 4.46 -20.49
C GLU A 115 11.58 5.91 -20.48
N LEU A 116 11.11 6.40 -19.33
CA LEU A 116 10.61 7.76 -19.21
C LEU A 116 11.68 8.82 -19.56
N LYS A 117 12.95 8.58 -19.22
CA LYS A 117 14.07 9.46 -19.60
C LYS A 117 14.39 9.41 -21.09
N GLY A 118 14.29 8.24 -21.72
CA GLY A 118 14.63 8.05 -23.14
C GLY A 118 13.52 8.44 -24.11
N SER A 119 12.28 8.04 -23.86
CA SER A 119 11.14 8.17 -24.78
C SER A 119 10.10 9.20 -24.32
N LYS A 120 10.30 9.85 -23.17
CA LYS A 120 9.32 10.76 -22.53
C LYS A 120 7.94 10.13 -22.28
N THR A 121 7.82 8.81 -22.41
CA THR A 121 6.56 8.07 -22.34
C THR A 121 6.81 6.68 -21.74
N LEU A 122 5.85 6.14 -21.01
CA LEU A 122 5.92 4.77 -20.49
C LEU A 122 5.28 3.80 -21.48
N SER A 123 5.99 2.73 -21.84
CA SER A 123 5.44 1.70 -22.73
C SER A 123 4.27 0.96 -22.07
N LEU A 124 3.35 0.43 -22.89
CA LEU A 124 2.23 -0.39 -22.41
C LEU A 124 2.70 -1.65 -21.67
N GLY A 125 3.85 -2.21 -22.06
CA GLY A 125 4.48 -3.34 -21.39
C GLY A 125 4.89 -2.98 -19.96
N THR A 126 5.60 -1.87 -19.81
CA THR A 126 6.08 -1.38 -18.52
C THR A 126 4.94 -0.96 -17.60
N GLN A 127 3.88 -0.33 -18.13
CA GLN A 127 2.67 -0.05 -17.35
C GLN A 127 2.01 -1.33 -16.80
N LYS A 128 1.98 -2.42 -17.59
CA LYS A 128 1.45 -3.71 -17.15
C LYS A 128 2.35 -4.36 -16.11
N THR A 129 3.67 -4.38 -16.32
CA THR A 129 4.64 -4.95 -15.38
C THR A 129 4.60 -4.22 -14.04
N LEU A 130 4.53 -2.89 -14.04
CA LEU A 130 4.40 -2.10 -12.82
C LEU A 130 3.10 -2.40 -12.07
N LYS A 131 1.98 -2.50 -12.79
CA LYS A 131 0.67 -2.82 -12.19
C LYS A 131 0.61 -4.23 -11.62
N ILE A 132 1.32 -5.18 -12.23
CA ILE A 132 1.41 -6.56 -11.75
C ILE A 132 2.36 -6.63 -10.54
N GLY A 133 3.58 -6.09 -10.65
CA GLY A 133 4.57 -6.08 -9.57
C GLY A 133 4.07 -5.40 -8.29
N ALA A 134 3.30 -4.32 -8.41
CA ALA A 134 2.66 -3.66 -7.28
C ALA A 134 1.62 -4.54 -6.57
N LYS A 135 1.01 -5.50 -7.28
CA LYS A 135 -0.08 -6.36 -6.77
C LYS A 135 0.34 -7.74 -6.29
N THR A 136 1.45 -8.30 -6.79
CA THR A 136 1.70 -9.75 -6.67
C THR A 136 2.94 -10.17 -5.88
N GLN A 137 3.77 -9.25 -5.37
CA GLN A 137 4.99 -9.65 -4.67
C GLN A 137 5.08 -9.12 -3.24
N THR A 138 4.85 -10.03 -2.31
CA THR A 138 4.91 -9.83 -0.86
C THR A 138 6.10 -10.62 -0.36
N LEU A 139 7.26 -9.97 -0.27
CA LEU A 139 8.41 -10.53 0.43
C LEU A 139 8.28 -10.14 1.90
N LYS A 140 8.35 -11.10 2.82
CA LYS A 140 8.46 -10.81 4.26
C LYS A 140 9.63 -9.85 4.48
N ALA A 141 9.36 -8.68 5.05
CA ALA A 141 10.42 -7.78 5.47
C ALA A 141 11.10 -8.37 6.72
N GLU A 142 12.43 -8.36 6.77
CA GLU A 142 13.19 -8.70 7.96
C GLU A 142 13.00 -7.59 9.03
N PRO A 143 12.99 -7.93 10.33
CA PRO A 143 12.75 -6.94 11.39
C PRO A 143 13.96 -6.01 11.52
N GLY A 144 13.77 -4.69 11.33
CA GLY A 144 14.81 -3.70 11.65
C GLY A 144 14.96 -2.49 10.70
N GLY A 145 14.19 -2.40 9.62
CA GLY A 145 14.20 -1.20 8.76
C GLY A 145 13.41 -0.05 9.37
N GLU A 146 14.02 1.11 9.58
CA GLU A 146 13.31 2.34 9.96
C GLU A 146 12.29 2.71 8.86
N LEU A 147 11.02 2.51 9.18
CA LEU A 147 9.90 2.86 8.32
C LEU A 147 9.67 4.40 8.38
N PRO A 148 9.30 5.04 7.26
CA PRO A 148 8.93 6.45 7.25
C PRO A 148 7.77 6.73 8.22
N SER A 149 7.77 7.90 8.86
CA SER A 149 6.71 8.30 9.77
C SER A 149 5.41 8.67 9.03
N ASP A 150 4.27 8.60 9.71
CA ASP A 150 2.96 8.98 9.15
C ASP A 150 2.93 10.43 8.63
N GLU A 151 3.75 11.30 9.21
CA GLU A 151 3.88 12.69 8.80
C GLU A 151 4.63 12.81 7.46
N GLU A 152 5.68 12.01 7.25
CA GLU A 152 6.33 11.90 5.95
C GLU A 152 5.38 11.31 4.92
N ILE A 153 4.61 10.28 5.30
CA ILE A 153 3.61 9.65 4.42
C ILE A 153 2.55 10.67 3.99
N ARG A 154 1.98 11.44 4.90
CA ARG A 154 0.99 12.50 4.57
C ARG A 154 1.55 13.57 3.65
N LYS A 155 2.77 14.03 3.92
CA LYS A 155 3.45 15.04 3.09
C LYS A 155 3.71 14.54 1.67
N ILE A 156 3.92 13.23 1.55
CA ILE A 156 4.19 12.52 0.29
C ILE A 156 2.90 12.22 -0.47
N THR A 157 1.79 11.87 0.21
CA THR A 157 0.54 11.45 -0.42
C THR A 157 -0.49 12.57 -0.62
N GLY A 158 -0.25 13.76 -0.06
CA GLY A 158 -1.10 14.94 -0.29
C GLY A 158 -2.53 14.78 0.22
N ALA A 159 -2.69 14.15 1.39
CA ALA A 159 -3.96 14.02 2.11
C ALA A 159 -3.98 14.91 3.36
#